data_AF-A0A510PIZ9-F1
#
_entry.id   AF-A0A510PIZ9-F1
#
_cell.length_a   1.000
_cell.length_b   1.000
_cell.length_c   1.000
_cell.angle_alpha   90.00
_cell.angle_beta   90.00
_cell.angle_gamma   90.00
#
_symmetry.space_group_name_H-M   'P 1'
#
loop_
_entity.id
_entity.type
_entity.pdbx_description
1 polymer ?
#
loop_
_entity_poly.entity_id
_entity_poly.type
_entity_poly.pdbx_seq_one_letter_code
_entity_poly.pdbx_strand_id
1 'polypeptide(L)'
;MLNFIKAMKELSVISWEGGVILWAVKLLKKPATTMSALVKPSGLIPKGLRVQQINNLTLFKFTDELGDRMQTLLDKKKADDLTPEEFLELEAIGELDQIFSYINAVIAARVNGHS
;
A
#
# COMPACT_ATOMS: atom_id res chain seq x y z
N MET A 1 -15.72 -34.92 -15.30
CA MET A 1 -16.14 -33.87 -16.26
C MET A 1 -17.66 -33.84 -16.47
N LEU A 2 -18.34 -34.98 -16.62
CA LEU A 2 -19.81 -35.04 -16.80
C LEU A 2 -20.63 -34.49 -15.61
N ASN A 3 -20.20 -34.71 -14.37
CA ASN A 3 -20.95 -34.24 -13.19
C ASN A 3 -20.99 -32.71 -13.08
N PHE A 4 -19.95 -32.03 -13.57
CA PHE A 4 -19.88 -30.58 -13.58
C PHE A 4 -20.85 -29.98 -14.60
N ILE A 5 -20.93 -30.58 -15.79
CA ILE A 5 -21.88 -30.17 -16.83
C ILE A 5 -23.33 -30.38 -16.36
N LYS A 6 -23.60 -31.42 -15.57
CA LYS A 6 -24.92 -31.69 -14.99
C LYS A 6 -25.30 -30.66 -13.91
N ALA A 7 -24.38 -30.29 -13.03
CA ALA A 7 -24.60 -29.26 -12.01
C ALA A 7 -24.83 -27.87 -12.62
N MET A 8 -24.12 -27.56 -13.72
CA MET A 8 -24.29 -26.30 -14.46
C MET A 8 -25.64 -26.21 -15.19
N LYS A 9 -26.26 -27.35 -15.52
CA LYS A 9 -27.58 -27.42 -16.19
C LYS A 9 -28.75 -27.28 -15.21
N GLU A 10 -28.58 -27.71 -13.96
CA GLU A 10 -29.54 -27.54 -12.86
C GLU A 10 -29.67 -26.06 -12.41
N LEU A 11 -28.59 -25.28 -12.52
CA LEU A 11 -28.59 -23.84 -12.21
C LEU A 11 -29.21 -22.96 -13.33
N SER A 12 -29.95 -23.55 -14.28
CA SER A 12 -30.55 -22.81 -15.39
C SER A 12 -31.80 -22.04 -14.95
N VAL A 13 -31.60 -20.84 -14.39
CA VAL A 13 -32.49 -19.70 -14.70
C VAL A 13 -32.42 -19.51 -16.21
N ILE A 14 -33.51 -19.88 -16.88
CA ILE A 14 -33.65 -19.82 -18.33
C ILE A 14 -33.75 -18.35 -18.74
N SER A 15 -32.75 -17.82 -19.43
CA SER A 15 -32.97 -16.78 -20.45
C SER A 15 -31.78 -16.71 -21.41
N TRP A 16 -32.02 -17.15 -22.64
CA TRP A 16 -31.14 -16.99 -23.80
C TRP A 16 -31.35 -15.62 -24.42
N GLU A 17 -31.00 -14.58 -23.66
CA GLU A 17 -30.86 -13.20 -24.14
C GLU A 17 -29.48 -12.75 -23.69
N GLY A 18 -28.70 -12.10 -24.55
CA GLY A 18 -27.26 -11.86 -24.43
C GLY A 18 -26.74 -11.16 -23.16
N GLY A 19 -27.58 -10.91 -22.15
CA GLY A 19 -27.23 -10.34 -20.85
C GLY A 19 -26.52 -11.29 -19.90
N VAL A 20 -26.85 -12.59 -19.84
CA VAL A 20 -26.27 -13.50 -18.82
C VAL A 20 -24.82 -13.86 -19.13
N ILE A 21 -24.48 -14.10 -20.40
CA ILE A 21 -23.09 -14.30 -20.83
C ILE A 21 -22.30 -13.00 -20.61
N LEU A 22 -22.88 -11.83 -20.91
CA LEU A 22 -22.22 -10.56 -20.64
C LEU A 22 -22.00 -10.32 -19.14
N TRP A 23 -22.94 -10.74 -18.28
CA TRP A 23 -22.82 -10.65 -16.83
C TRP A 23 -21.78 -11.63 -16.28
N ALA A 24 -21.75 -12.87 -16.78
CA ALA A 24 -20.72 -13.85 -16.44
C ALA A 24 -19.32 -13.46 -16.95
N VAL A 25 -19.22 -12.88 -18.16
CA VAL A 25 -17.99 -12.31 -18.71
C VAL A 25 -17.59 -11.06 -17.93
N LYS A 26 -18.54 -10.25 -17.43
CA LYS A 26 -18.26 -9.12 -16.54
C LYS A 26 -17.81 -9.56 -15.15
N LEU A 27 -18.27 -10.72 -14.67
CA LEU A 27 -17.81 -11.36 -13.44
C LEU A 27 -16.44 -12.05 -13.60
N LEU A 28 -16.15 -12.61 -14.77
CA LEU A 28 -14.87 -13.27 -15.11
C LEU A 28 -13.79 -12.26 -15.53
N LYS A 29 -14.18 -11.10 -16.05
CA LYS A 29 -13.34 -9.92 -16.18
C LYS A 29 -13.23 -9.27 -14.81
N LYS A 30 -12.67 -10.00 -13.84
CA LYS A 30 -12.03 -9.37 -12.69
C LYS A 30 -11.17 -8.26 -13.29
N PRO A 31 -11.32 -6.98 -12.90
CA PRO A 31 -10.25 -6.04 -13.18
C PRO A 31 -9.02 -6.73 -12.59
N ALA A 32 -8.04 -7.06 -13.43
CA ALA A 32 -6.71 -7.25 -12.91
C ALA A 32 -6.47 -5.95 -12.15
N THR A 33 -6.48 -6.03 -10.82
CA THR A 33 -6.22 -4.91 -9.92
C THR A 33 -4.81 -4.46 -10.25
N THR A 34 -4.70 -3.60 -11.25
CA THR A 34 -3.48 -2.92 -11.66
C THR A 34 -3.21 -1.85 -10.63
N MET A 35 -2.95 -2.23 -9.38
CA MET A 35 -2.28 -1.41 -8.37
C MET A 35 -1.52 -2.25 -7.33
N SER A 36 -1.30 -3.55 -7.56
CA SER A 36 -0.21 -4.27 -6.88
C SER A 36 1.15 -3.96 -7.52
N ALA A 37 1.42 -2.68 -7.83
CA ALA A 37 2.79 -2.24 -7.65
C ALA A 37 3.00 -2.37 -6.16
N LEU A 38 3.71 -3.42 -5.71
CA LEU A 38 4.21 -3.51 -4.34
C LEU A 38 4.58 -2.10 -3.92
N VAL A 39 3.92 -1.55 -2.89
CA VAL A 39 4.19 -0.19 -2.43
C VAL A 39 5.62 -0.23 -1.93
N LYS A 40 6.56 0.11 -2.81
CA LYS A 40 7.98 0.11 -2.47
C LYS A 40 8.23 1.36 -1.66
N PRO A 41 9.01 1.31 -0.57
CA PRO A 41 9.38 2.51 0.19
C PRO A 41 9.99 3.59 -0.70
N SER A 42 10.78 3.17 -1.70
CA SER A 42 11.37 4.08 -2.70
C SER A 42 10.33 4.84 -3.53
N GLY A 43 9.15 4.28 -3.76
CA GLY A 43 8.05 4.91 -4.48
C GLY A 43 7.41 6.05 -3.70
N LEU A 44 7.60 6.09 -2.37
CA LEU A 44 7.07 7.14 -1.49
C LEU A 44 8.02 8.34 -1.41
N ILE A 45 9.31 8.18 -1.72
CA ILE A 45 10.32 9.26 -1.62
C ILE A 45 9.93 10.56 -2.34
N PRO A 46 9.43 10.55 -3.60
CA PRO A 46 9.15 11.79 -4.33
C PRO A 46 8.12 12.72 -3.65
N LYS A 47 7.20 12.16 -2.85
CA LYS A 47 6.15 12.90 -2.14
C LYS A 47 6.33 12.89 -0.62
N GLY A 48 7.10 11.94 -0.12
CA GLY A 48 7.21 11.61 1.29
C GLY A 48 8.47 12.14 1.95
N LEU A 49 9.48 12.54 1.19
CA LEU A 49 10.74 13.03 1.76
C LEU A 49 10.74 14.55 1.88
N ARG A 50 11.06 15.02 3.09
CA ARG A 50 11.42 16.41 3.37
C ARG A 50 12.82 16.46 3.98
N VAL A 51 13.66 17.31 3.42
CA VAL A 51 14.99 17.61 3.97
C VAL A 51 14.89 18.85 4.85
N GLN A 52 15.43 18.80 6.06
CA GLN A 52 15.46 19.92 7.00
C GLN A 52 16.86 20.13 7.54
N GLN A 53 17.30 21.39 7.58
CA GLN A 53 18.53 21.78 8.25
C GLN A 53 18.26 22.16 9.70
N ILE A 54 18.92 21.49 10.65
CA ILE A 54 18.84 21.79 12.09
C ILE A 54 20.26 21.81 12.64
N ASN A 55 20.69 22.95 13.22
CA ASN A 55 22.03 23.09 13.84
C ASN A 55 23.17 22.61 12.91
N ASN A 56 23.13 23.01 11.63
CA ASN A 56 24.07 22.61 10.58
C ASN A 56 24.01 21.12 10.16
N LEU A 57 23.03 20.35 10.65
CA LEU A 57 22.77 18.97 10.24
C LEU A 57 21.66 18.92 9.19
N THR A 58 21.95 18.26 8.07
CA THR A 58 20.95 17.92 7.06
C THR A 58 20.21 16.66 7.51
N LEU A 59 19.00 16.80 8.04
CA LEU A 59 18.19 15.68 8.50
C LEU A 59 17.05 15.37 7.52
N PHE A 60 16.69 14.10 7.46
CA PHE A 60 15.62 13.57 6.62
C PHE A 60 14.39 13.32 7.50
N LYS A 61 13.21 13.73 7.02
CA LYS A 61 11.94 13.49 7.70
C LYS A 61 10.81 13.32 6.70
N PHE A 62 9.65 12.94 7.19
CA PHE A 62 8.45 12.92 6.36
C PHE A 62 7.94 14.31 5.99
N THR A 63 7.27 14.40 4.85
CA THR A 63 6.34 15.50 4.56
C THR A 63 5.15 15.40 5.49
N ASP A 64 4.47 16.53 5.70
CA ASP A 64 3.31 16.59 6.58
C ASP A 64 2.19 15.66 6.05
N GLU A 65 2.00 15.60 4.72
CA GLU A 65 1.07 14.67 4.05
C GLU A 65 1.37 13.19 4.36
N LEU A 66 2.64 12.76 4.26
CA LEU A 66 3.00 11.37 4.51
C LEU A 66 2.95 11.03 6.01
N GLY A 67 3.31 11.98 6.88
CA GLY A 67 3.17 11.84 8.32
C GLY A 67 1.70 11.69 8.75
N ASP A 68 0.81 12.52 8.23
CA ASP A 68 -0.63 12.46 8.51
C ASP A 68 -1.25 11.16 7.98
N ARG A 69 -0.80 10.68 6.81
CA ARG A 69 -1.23 9.39 6.25
C ARG A 69 -0.79 8.22 7.13
N MET A 70 0.47 8.23 7.59
CA MET A 70 0.99 7.24 8.53
C MET A 70 0.18 7.21 9.82
N GLN A 71 -0.14 8.38 10.38
CA GLN A 71 -0.93 8.50 11.60
C GLN A 71 -2.35 7.93 11.41
N THR A 72 -2.99 8.27 10.29
CA THR A 72 -4.32 7.73 9.94
C THR A 72 -4.31 6.21 9.84
N LEU A 73 -3.29 5.64 9.20
CA LEU A 73 -3.12 4.19 9.08
C LEU A 73 -2.88 3.52 10.44
N LEU A 74 -2.09 4.14 11.31
CA LEU A 74 -1.86 3.63 12.67
C LEU A 74 -3.14 3.65 13.50
N ASP A 75 -3.97 4.68 13.36
CA ASP A 75 -5.23 4.77 14.12
C ASP A 75 -6.26 3.76 13.61
N LYS A 76 -6.34 3.54 12.29
CA LYS A 76 -7.12 2.43 11.74
C LYS A 76 -6.60 1.06 12.18
N LYS A 77 -5.27 0.88 12.30
CA LYS A 77 -4.66 -0.37 12.78
C LYS A 77 -5.08 -0.66 14.21
N LYS A 78 -5.14 0.36 15.08
CA LYS A 78 -5.63 0.22 16.46
C LYS A 78 -7.12 -0.14 16.53
N ALA A 79 -7.90 0.23 15.52
CA ALA A 79 -9.31 -0.09 15.40
C ALA A 79 -9.60 -1.41 14.66
N ASP A 80 -8.57 -2.16 14.26
CA ASP A 80 -8.66 -3.37 13.42
C ASP A 80 -9.42 -3.14 12.08
N ASP A 81 -9.41 -1.91 11.56
CA ASP A 81 -10.12 -1.49 10.34
C ASP A 81 -9.17 -1.31 9.14
N LEU A 82 -8.01 -1.97 9.17
CA LEU A 82 -7.01 -1.86 8.12
C LEU A 82 -7.35 -2.79 6.95
N THR A 83 -7.46 -2.24 5.74
CA THR A 83 -7.53 -3.09 4.55
C THR A 83 -6.16 -3.74 4.26
N PRO A 84 -6.12 -4.86 3.52
CA PRO A 84 -4.85 -5.47 3.12
C PRO A 84 -3.93 -4.52 2.35
N GLU A 85 -4.48 -3.62 1.54
CA GLU A 85 -3.73 -2.61 0.79
C GLU A 85 -3.15 -1.55 1.73
N GLU A 86 -3.94 -1.08 2.70
CA GLU A 86 -3.51 -0.13 3.72
C GLU A 86 -2.43 -0.71 4.65
N PHE A 87 -2.46 -2.02 4.87
CA PHE A 87 -1.41 -2.73 5.58
C PHE A 87 -0.07 -2.66 4.85
N LEU A 88 -0.07 -2.94 3.54
CA LEU A 88 1.13 -2.86 2.71
C LEU A 88 1.66 -1.43 2.60
N GLU A 89 0.77 -0.45 2.54
CA GLU A 89 1.15 0.97 2.56
C GLU A 89 1.81 1.34 3.90
N LEU A 90 1.24 0.91 5.02
CA LEU A 90 1.80 1.16 6.35
C LEU A 90 3.17 0.49 6.54
N GLU A 91 3.36 -0.73 6.03
CA GLU A 91 4.64 -1.44 6.03
C GLU A 91 5.70 -0.65 5.24
N ALA A 92 5.36 -0.20 4.03
CA ALA A 92 6.26 0.58 3.19
C ALA A 92 6.66 1.93 3.81
N ILE A 93 5.72 2.61 4.46
CA ILE A 93 5.99 3.86 5.20
C ILE A 93 6.91 3.56 6.40
N GLY A 94 6.65 2.47 7.12
CA GLY A 94 7.47 2.06 8.27
C GLY A 94 8.92 1.75 7.89
N GLU A 95 9.15 1.05 6.78
CA GLU A 95 10.49 0.81 6.26
C GLU A 95 11.20 2.13 5.91
N LEU A 96 10.48 3.10 5.33
CA LEU A 96 11.05 4.40 5.01
C LEU A 96 11.44 5.19 6.26
N ASP A 97 10.65 5.10 7.34
CA ASP A 97 10.95 5.73 8.63
C ASP A 97 12.26 5.16 9.23
N GLN A 98 12.44 3.85 9.16
CA GLN A 98 13.66 3.19 9.61
C GLN A 98 14.88 3.64 8.81
N ILE A 99 14.76 3.78 7.49
CA ILE A 99 15.84 4.29 6.63
C ILE A 99 16.22 5.72 7.03
N PHE A 100 15.25 6.60 7.21
CA PHE A 100 15.51 7.99 7.62
C PHE A 100 16.14 8.07 9.01
N SER A 101 15.62 7.30 9.96
CA SER A 101 16.17 7.20 11.31
C SER A 101 17.62 6.75 11.31
N TYR A 102 17.96 5.72 10.52
CA TYR A 102 19.35 5.26 10.38
C TYR A 102 20.27 6.33 9.79
N ILE A 103 19.87 6.99 8.70
CA ILE A 103 20.66 8.05 8.07
C ILE A 103 20.88 9.20 9.06
N ASN A 104 19.82 9.64 9.74
CA ASN A 104 19.88 10.70 10.73
C ASN A 104 20.81 10.33 11.91
N ALA A 105 20.77 9.09 12.40
CA ALA A 105 21.65 8.60 13.45
C ALA A 105 23.13 8.62 13.01
N VAL A 106 23.43 8.20 11.77
CA VAL A 106 24.79 8.26 11.21
C VAL A 106 25.27 9.71 11.09
N ILE A 107 24.41 10.64 10.67
CA ILE A 107 24.74 12.06 10.58
C ILE A 107 25.04 12.64 11.96
N ALA A 108 24.20 12.35 12.95
CA ALA A 108 24.41 12.79 14.33
C ALA A 108 25.69 12.22 14.94
N ALA A 109 25.97 10.93 14.73
CA ALA A 109 27.17 10.28 15.23
C ALA A 109 28.46 10.90 14.65
N ARG A 110 28.47 11.25 13.36
CA ARG A 110 29.61 11.92 12.73
C ARG A 110 29.88 13.28 13.37
N VAL A 111 28.85 14.07 13.62
CA VAL A 111 29.03 15.40 14.24
C VAL A 111 29.48 15.30 15.69
N ASN A 112 28.99 14.32 16.43
CA ASN A 112 29.39 14.10 17.83
C ASN A 112 30.80 13.48 17.97
N GLY A 113 31.30 12.75 16.97
CA GLY A 113 32.63 12.13 16.99
C GLY A 113 33.81 13.09 16.67
N HIS A 114 33.52 14.34 16.34
CA HIS A 114 34.51 15.39 16.06
C HIS A 114 34.58 16.47 17.17
N SER A 115 33.97 16.25 18.34
CA SER A 115 34.12 17.09 19.54
C SER A 115 35.14 16.51 20.52
#